data_AF-A0A0N7M0I0-F1
#
_entry.id   AF-A0A0N7M0I0-F1
#
_cell.length_a   1.000
_cell.length_b   1.000
_cell.length_c   1.000
_cell.angle_alpha   90.00
_cell.angle_beta   90.00
_cell.angle_gamma   90.00
#
_symmetry.space_group_name_H-M   'P 1'
#
loop_
_entity.id
_entity.type
_entity.pdbx_description
1 polymer ?
#
loop_
_entity_poly.entity_id
_entity_poly.type
_entity_poly.pdbx_seq_one_letter_code
_entity_poly.pdbx_strand_id
1 'polypeptide(L)'
;MKTLADLQNTAFLAIGPSRIAALSLLSLARAEDASKGKDVFKMSVKRLDVARDMLRKDLPDLLKEQEHSFPGDLEAQRDACLAALEPAFSMARDLEAGRNPSLSQIENFDDHCLYVLEPTVSTFVADMTKNLLETHAQRMKARDAEMIQAINNAESVGRNIQLIAFNASVEAARIGEMGRGFAVIATEIRQLSGKTQTLLDDISDLLRSA
;
A
#
# COMPACT_ATOMS: atom_id res chain seq x y z
N MET A 1 4.85 9.66 0.13
CA MET A 1 5.06 8.22 -0.15
C MET A 1 3.69 7.58 -0.25
N LYS A 2 3.39 6.86 -1.33
CA LYS A 2 2.15 6.05 -1.39
C LYS A 2 2.33 4.86 -0.44
N THR A 3 1.31 4.52 0.34
CA THR A 3 1.33 3.35 1.22
C THR A 3 1.10 2.06 0.41
N LEU A 4 1.37 0.89 1.01
CA LEU A 4 0.96 -0.40 0.41
C LEU A 4 -0.56 -0.50 0.23
N ALA A 5 -1.35 0.20 1.06
CA ALA A 5 -2.80 0.26 0.93
C ALA A 5 -3.22 1.12 -0.27
N ASP A 6 -2.54 2.25 -0.51
CA ASP A 6 -2.75 3.06 -1.71
C ASP A 6 -2.39 2.30 -2.99
N LEU A 7 -1.29 1.54 -2.94
CA LEU A 7 -0.86 0.66 -4.03
C LEU A 7 -1.92 -0.42 -4.29
N GLN A 8 -2.38 -1.11 -3.25
CA GLN A 8 -3.44 -2.13 -3.32
C GLN A 8 -4.71 -1.57 -3.97
N ASN A 9 -5.17 -0.40 -3.53
CA ASN A 9 -6.34 0.26 -4.10
C ASN A 9 -6.12 0.66 -5.58
N THR A 10 -4.96 1.21 -5.91
CA THR A 10 -4.62 1.60 -7.28
C THR A 10 -4.61 0.39 -8.22
N ALA A 11 -3.96 -0.70 -7.81
CA ALA A 11 -3.88 -1.93 -8.58
C ALA A 11 -5.25 -2.60 -8.74
N PHE A 12 -6.05 -2.67 -7.66
CA PHE A 12 -7.41 -3.19 -7.70
C PHE A 12 -8.29 -2.45 -8.72
N LEU A 13 -8.28 -1.11 -8.69
CA LEU A 13 -9.08 -0.27 -9.58
C LEU A 13 -8.62 -0.34 -11.04
N ALA A 14 -7.34 -0.58 -11.29
CA ALA A 14 -6.80 -0.75 -12.63
C ALA A 14 -7.14 -2.12 -13.23
N ILE A 15 -6.96 -3.20 -12.45
CA ILE A 15 -7.03 -4.57 -12.94
C ILE A 15 -8.45 -5.12 -12.91
N GLY A 16 -9.21 -4.87 -11.84
CA GLY A 16 -10.53 -5.44 -11.62
C GLY A 16 -11.52 -5.24 -12.77
N PRO A 17 -11.63 -4.03 -13.38
CA PRO A 17 -12.54 -3.75 -14.49
C PRO A 17 -12.19 -4.43 -15.83
N SER A 18 -11.00 -5.02 -15.97
CA SER A 18 -10.54 -5.64 -17.22
C SER A 18 -11.45 -6.79 -17.70
N ARG A 19 -12.02 -7.58 -16.78
CA ARG A 19 -12.98 -8.65 -17.08
C ARG A 19 -14.23 -8.12 -17.78
N ILE A 20 -14.81 -7.06 -17.23
CA ILE A 20 -16.00 -6.41 -17.80
C ILE A 20 -15.67 -5.78 -19.15
N ALA A 21 -14.49 -5.18 -19.28
CA ALA A 21 -14.03 -4.62 -20.53
C ALA A 21 -13.87 -5.70 -21.63
N ALA A 22 -13.30 -6.86 -21.30
CA ALA A 22 -13.15 -7.98 -22.22
C ALA A 22 -14.51 -8.51 -22.72
N LEU A 23 -15.46 -8.73 -21.80
CA LEU A 23 -16.83 -9.14 -22.16
C LEU A 23 -17.57 -8.07 -22.99
N SER A 24 -17.36 -6.79 -22.67
CA SER A 24 -17.95 -5.68 -23.43
C SER A 24 -17.43 -5.64 -24.87
N LEU A 25 -16.13 -5.87 -25.08
CA LEU A 25 -15.55 -5.97 -26.41
C LEU A 25 -16.07 -7.19 -27.18
N LEU A 26 -16.24 -8.35 -26.52
CA LEU A 26 -16.85 -9.52 -27.16
C LEU A 26 -18.27 -9.22 -27.63
N SER A 27 -19.08 -8.57 -26.78
CA SER A 27 -20.44 -8.17 -27.13
C SER A 27 -20.46 -7.23 -28.33
N LEU A 28 -19.57 -6.24 -28.36
CA LEU A 28 -19.45 -5.30 -29.48
C LEU A 28 -18.95 -5.96 -30.77
N ALA A 29 -18.02 -6.91 -30.67
CA ALA A 29 -17.52 -7.66 -31.83
C ALA A 29 -18.60 -8.56 -32.47
N ARG A 30 -19.60 -8.98 -31.69
CA ARG A 30 -20.76 -9.75 -32.16
C ARG A 30 -21.93 -8.89 -32.64
N ALA A 31 -21.89 -7.57 -32.43
CA ALA A 31 -23.00 -6.69 -32.76
C ALA A 31 -23.06 -6.39 -34.28
N GLU A 32 -24.25 -6.48 -34.88
CA GLU A 32 -24.46 -6.18 -36.31
C GLU A 32 -24.38 -4.67 -36.62
N ASP A 33 -24.62 -3.81 -35.63
CA ASP A 33 -24.62 -2.35 -35.76
C ASP A 33 -23.47 -1.70 -34.99
N ALA A 34 -22.35 -1.47 -35.69
CA ALA A 34 -21.14 -0.84 -35.15
C ALA A 34 -21.33 0.64 -34.73
N SER A 35 -22.47 1.26 -35.04
CA SER A 35 -22.75 2.65 -34.65
C SER A 35 -23.17 2.78 -33.18
N LYS A 36 -23.74 1.71 -32.60
CA LYS A 36 -24.17 1.65 -31.19
C LYS A 36 -23.04 1.09 -30.33
N GLY A 37 -22.44 1.93 -29.50
CA GLY A 37 -21.45 1.49 -28.51
C GLY A 37 -20.02 2.01 -28.72
N LYS A 38 -19.80 3.04 -29.54
CA LYS A 38 -18.49 3.70 -29.70
C LYS A 38 -17.87 4.14 -28.37
N ASP A 39 -18.66 4.68 -27.44
CA ASP A 39 -18.18 5.09 -26.12
C ASP A 39 -17.82 3.87 -25.26
N VAL A 40 -18.66 2.82 -25.29
CA VAL A 40 -18.40 1.56 -24.58
C VAL A 40 -17.13 0.90 -25.09
N PHE A 41 -16.91 0.90 -26.41
CA PHE A 41 -15.70 0.42 -27.05
C PHE A 41 -14.47 1.17 -26.52
N LYS A 42 -14.47 2.51 -26.65
CA LYS A 42 -13.35 3.36 -26.20
C LYS A 42 -13.04 3.18 -24.72
N MET A 43 -14.06 3.09 -23.87
CA MET A 43 -13.88 2.85 -22.44
C MET A 43 -13.33 1.45 -22.15
N SER A 44 -13.76 0.44 -22.90
CA SER A 44 -13.30 -0.94 -22.70
C SER A 44 -11.84 -1.10 -23.10
N VAL A 45 -11.44 -0.57 -24.25
CA VAL A 45 -10.02 -0.52 -24.68
C VAL A 45 -9.18 0.18 -23.62
N LYS A 46 -9.58 1.39 -23.19
CA LYS A 46 -8.84 2.14 -22.17
C LYS A 46 -8.67 1.36 -20.87
N ARG A 47 -9.71 0.65 -20.40
CA ARG A 47 -9.64 -0.18 -19.19
C ARG A 47 -8.66 -1.35 -19.36
N LEU A 48 -8.64 -1.97 -20.53
CA LEU A 48 -7.70 -3.03 -20.84
C LEU A 48 -6.25 -2.52 -20.90
N ASP A 49 -6.02 -1.36 -21.52
CA ASP A 49 -4.69 -0.74 -21.53
C ASP A 49 -4.19 -0.42 -20.12
N VAL A 50 -5.05 0.19 -19.29
CA VAL A 50 -4.72 0.48 -17.88
C VAL A 50 -4.40 -0.79 -17.10
N ALA A 51 -5.16 -1.87 -17.29
CA ALA A 51 -4.89 -3.15 -16.65
C ALA A 51 -3.57 -3.76 -17.12
N ARG A 52 -3.28 -3.68 -18.43
CA ARG A 52 -2.03 -4.17 -19.03
C ARG A 52 -0.83 -3.43 -18.47
N ASP A 53 -0.88 -2.11 -18.44
CA ASP A 53 0.23 -1.27 -17.99
C ASP A 53 0.47 -1.47 -16.49
N MET A 54 -0.62 -1.57 -15.70
CA MET A 54 -0.55 -1.92 -14.28
C MET A 54 0.14 -3.27 -14.06
N LEU A 55 -0.31 -4.34 -14.74
CA LEU A 55 0.24 -5.68 -14.56
C LEU A 55 1.69 -5.82 -15.06
N ARG A 56 2.05 -5.15 -16.16
CA ARG A 56 3.40 -5.28 -16.76
C ARG A 56 4.45 -4.42 -16.08
N LYS A 57 4.08 -3.22 -15.65
CA LYS A 57 5.05 -2.19 -15.27
C LYS A 57 4.71 -1.52 -13.94
N ASP A 58 3.54 -0.90 -13.84
CA ASP A 58 3.29 0.01 -12.71
C ASP A 58 3.25 -0.74 -11.38
N LEU A 59 2.65 -1.94 -11.34
CA LEU A 59 2.61 -2.74 -10.12
C LEU A 59 4.01 -3.19 -9.68
N PRO A 60 4.85 -3.83 -10.53
CA PRO A 60 6.26 -4.10 -10.20
C PRO A 60 7.05 -2.87 -9.72
N ASP A 61 6.93 -1.74 -10.41
CA ASP A 61 7.65 -0.51 -10.08
C ASP A 61 7.21 0.03 -8.71
N LEU A 62 5.90 0.11 -8.46
CA LEU A 62 5.35 0.56 -7.18
C LEU A 62 5.71 -0.39 -6.03
N LEU A 63 5.74 -1.70 -6.26
CA LEU A 63 6.18 -2.67 -5.25
C LEU A 63 7.64 -2.44 -4.86
N LYS A 64 8.50 -2.24 -5.85
CA LYS A 64 9.92 -1.94 -5.66
C LYS A 64 10.14 -0.63 -4.90
N GLU A 65 9.38 0.42 -5.22
CA GLU A 65 9.40 1.69 -4.47
C GLU A 65 9.01 1.51 -2.99
N GLN A 66 8.20 0.50 -2.68
CA GLN A 66 7.81 0.16 -1.31
C GLN A 66 8.71 -0.91 -0.69
N GLU A 67 9.85 -1.24 -1.29
CA GLU A 67 10.74 -2.33 -0.83
C GLU A 67 9.96 -3.63 -0.58
N HIS A 68 8.96 -3.91 -1.42
CA HIS A 68 8.12 -5.10 -1.36
C HIS A 68 8.29 -5.92 -2.63
N SER A 69 8.17 -7.22 -2.51
CA SER A 69 8.17 -8.16 -3.63
C SER A 69 7.10 -9.20 -3.39
N PHE A 70 6.36 -9.55 -4.42
CA PHE A 70 5.40 -10.62 -4.31
C PHE A 70 6.08 -12.00 -4.12
N PRO A 71 5.42 -12.91 -3.38
CA PRO A 71 5.79 -14.32 -3.39
C PRO A 71 5.75 -14.91 -4.80
N GLY A 72 6.54 -15.95 -5.06
CA GLY A 72 6.64 -16.56 -6.39
C GLY A 72 5.30 -17.01 -6.99
N ASP A 73 4.39 -17.53 -6.15
CA ASP A 73 3.05 -17.93 -6.60
C ASP A 73 2.21 -16.74 -7.06
N LEU A 74 2.35 -15.59 -6.41
CA LEU A 74 1.57 -14.39 -6.70
C LEU A 74 2.14 -13.63 -7.91
N GLU A 75 3.46 -13.69 -8.11
CA GLU A 75 4.11 -13.32 -9.38
C GLU A 75 3.61 -14.21 -10.53
N ALA A 76 3.53 -15.54 -10.33
CA ALA A 76 3.00 -16.46 -11.33
C ALA A 76 1.52 -16.18 -11.65
N GLN A 77 0.71 -15.84 -10.64
CA GLN A 77 -0.68 -15.41 -10.85
C GLN A 77 -0.78 -14.10 -11.66
N ARG A 78 0.11 -13.13 -11.41
CA ARG A 78 0.18 -11.89 -12.21
C ARG A 78 0.48 -12.20 -13.67
N ASP A 79 1.47 -13.06 -13.93
CA ASP A 79 1.85 -13.45 -15.28
C ASP A 79 0.72 -14.24 -15.97
N ALA A 80 0.00 -15.09 -15.23
CA ALA A 80 -1.19 -15.76 -15.70
C ALA A 80 -2.31 -14.77 -16.06
N CYS A 81 -2.49 -13.68 -15.30
CA CYS A 81 -3.45 -12.62 -15.65
C CYS A 81 -3.09 -11.95 -16.98
N LEU A 82 -1.80 -11.67 -17.22
CA LEU A 82 -1.33 -11.12 -18.49
C LEU A 82 -1.61 -12.08 -19.65
N ALA A 83 -1.33 -13.37 -19.47
CA ALA A 83 -1.60 -14.39 -20.48
C ALA A 83 -3.11 -14.52 -20.74
N ALA A 84 -3.94 -14.52 -19.70
CA ALA A 84 -5.39 -14.61 -19.83
C ALA A 84 -6.02 -13.37 -20.50
N LEU A 85 -5.42 -12.19 -20.34
CA LEU A 85 -5.90 -10.95 -20.96
C LEU A 85 -5.39 -10.74 -22.39
N GLU A 86 -4.34 -11.43 -22.83
CA GLU A 86 -3.75 -11.21 -24.17
C GLU A 86 -4.77 -11.35 -25.32
N PRO A 87 -5.70 -12.32 -25.34
CA PRO A 87 -6.70 -12.39 -26.40
C PRO A 87 -7.66 -11.18 -26.40
N ALA A 88 -7.94 -10.59 -25.24
CA ALA A 88 -8.72 -9.35 -25.17
C ALA A 88 -7.92 -8.15 -25.67
N PHE A 89 -6.60 -8.10 -25.39
CA PHE A 89 -5.71 -7.07 -25.91
C PHE A 89 -5.55 -7.13 -27.43
N SER A 90 -5.43 -8.34 -28.00
CA SER A 90 -5.37 -8.50 -29.46
C SER A 90 -6.66 -8.05 -30.12
N MET A 91 -7.83 -8.46 -29.58
CA MET A 91 -9.13 -8.05 -30.08
C MET A 91 -9.32 -6.52 -30.01
N ALA A 92 -8.93 -5.89 -28.90
CA ALA A 92 -8.96 -4.42 -28.76
C ALA A 92 -8.17 -3.74 -29.89
N ARG A 93 -6.91 -4.17 -30.12
CA ARG A 93 -6.04 -3.63 -31.17
C ARG A 93 -6.60 -3.84 -32.58
N ASP A 94 -7.20 -4.98 -32.86
CA ASP A 94 -7.77 -5.28 -34.17
C ASP A 94 -8.97 -4.39 -34.46
N LEU A 95 -9.90 -4.28 -33.50
CA LEU A 95 -11.07 -3.43 -33.59
C LEU A 95 -10.69 -1.94 -33.71
N GLU A 96 -9.69 -1.46 -32.97
CA GLU A 96 -9.19 -0.09 -33.08
C GLU A 96 -8.59 0.20 -34.46
N ALA A 97 -7.93 -0.77 -35.06
CA ALA A 97 -7.39 -0.68 -36.41
C ALA A 97 -8.45 -0.82 -37.52
N GLY A 98 -9.74 -0.95 -37.17
CA GLY A 98 -10.81 -1.20 -38.14
C GLY A 98 -10.70 -2.56 -38.82
N ARG A 99 -9.91 -3.48 -38.27
CA ARG A 99 -9.81 -4.86 -38.74
C ARG A 99 -10.93 -5.66 -38.10
N ASN A 100 -11.52 -6.55 -38.88
CA ASN A 100 -12.46 -7.52 -38.30
C ASN A 100 -11.61 -8.50 -37.47
N PRO A 101 -11.77 -8.57 -36.13
CA PRO A 101 -11.02 -9.51 -35.33
C PRO A 101 -11.27 -10.90 -35.91
N SER A 102 -10.21 -11.68 -36.10
CA SER A 102 -10.38 -13.08 -36.49
C SER A 102 -10.98 -13.84 -35.30
N LEU A 103 -12.31 -13.75 -35.16
CA LEU A 103 -13.12 -14.50 -34.20
C LEU A 103 -12.90 -16.02 -34.36
N SER A 104 -12.34 -16.44 -35.50
CA SER A 104 -11.91 -17.81 -35.80
C SER A 104 -10.60 -18.23 -35.11
N GLN A 105 -9.77 -17.31 -34.61
CA GLN A 105 -8.52 -17.65 -33.90
C GLN A 105 -8.71 -17.88 -32.40
N ILE A 106 -9.87 -17.49 -31.86
CA ILE A 106 -10.26 -17.77 -30.48
C ILE A 106 -11.64 -18.43 -30.52
N GLU A 107 -11.68 -19.68 -30.98
CA GLU A 107 -12.86 -20.53 -30.75
C GLU A 107 -13.20 -20.45 -29.26
N ASN A 108 -14.45 -20.10 -28.95
CA ASN A 108 -14.98 -19.97 -27.59
C ASN A 108 -14.35 -18.85 -26.73
N PHE A 109 -14.17 -17.63 -27.26
CA PHE A 109 -13.71 -16.49 -26.45
C PHE A 109 -14.65 -16.14 -25.27
N ASP A 110 -15.94 -16.44 -25.38
CA ASP A 110 -16.89 -16.43 -24.26
C ASP A 110 -16.48 -17.40 -23.16
N ASP A 111 -16.21 -18.66 -23.51
CA ASP A 111 -15.72 -19.65 -22.53
C ASP A 111 -14.38 -19.21 -21.93
N HIS A 112 -13.48 -18.64 -22.73
CA HIS A 112 -12.23 -18.07 -22.22
C HIS A 112 -12.49 -16.94 -21.22
N CYS A 113 -13.41 -16.02 -21.53
CA CYS A 113 -13.74 -14.91 -20.63
C CYS A 113 -14.32 -15.41 -19.30
N LEU A 114 -15.18 -16.42 -19.34
CA LEU A 114 -15.91 -16.93 -18.17
C LEU A 114 -15.08 -17.92 -17.34
N TYR A 115 -14.38 -18.85 -17.98
CA TYR A 115 -13.72 -19.97 -17.29
C TYR A 115 -12.21 -19.81 -17.12
N VAL A 116 -11.59 -18.87 -17.83
CA VAL A 116 -10.15 -18.60 -17.72
C VAL A 116 -9.92 -17.20 -17.17
N LEU A 117 -10.38 -16.16 -17.86
CA LEU A 117 -10.08 -14.78 -17.52
C LEU A 117 -10.70 -14.35 -16.20
N GLU A 118 -12.01 -14.58 -16.01
CA GLU A 118 -12.71 -14.22 -14.79
C GLU A 118 -12.04 -14.83 -13.55
N PRO A 119 -11.87 -16.16 -13.43
CA PRO A 119 -11.29 -16.75 -12.23
C PRO A 119 -9.84 -16.34 -12.04
N THR A 120 -9.04 -16.26 -13.10
CA THR A 120 -7.62 -15.89 -13.01
C THR A 120 -7.46 -14.47 -12.45
N VAL A 121 -8.20 -13.49 -12.99
CA VAL A 121 -8.13 -12.11 -12.51
C VAL A 121 -8.76 -11.97 -11.12
N SER A 122 -9.86 -12.67 -10.84
CA SER A 122 -10.51 -12.68 -9.53
C SER A 122 -9.58 -13.19 -8.43
N THR A 123 -8.96 -14.35 -8.65
CA THR A 123 -8.02 -14.97 -7.70
C THR A 123 -6.81 -14.08 -7.48
N PHE A 124 -6.18 -13.58 -8.56
CA PHE A 124 -5.02 -12.70 -8.43
C PHE A 124 -5.34 -11.43 -7.63
N VAL A 125 -6.44 -10.74 -7.96
CA VAL A 125 -6.81 -9.51 -7.26
C VAL A 125 -7.11 -9.76 -5.78
N ALA A 126 -7.75 -10.89 -5.44
CA ALA A 126 -8.02 -11.27 -4.06
C ALA A 126 -6.74 -11.57 -3.28
N ASP A 127 -5.86 -12.42 -3.83
CA ASP A 127 -4.62 -12.83 -3.19
C ASP A 127 -3.63 -11.66 -3.07
N MET A 128 -3.53 -10.82 -4.11
CA MET A 128 -2.76 -9.57 -4.08
C MET A 128 -3.25 -8.65 -2.97
N THR A 129 -4.56 -8.44 -2.87
CA THR A 129 -5.15 -7.57 -1.85
C THR A 129 -4.84 -8.08 -0.45
N LYS A 130 -4.99 -9.39 -0.24
CA LYS A 130 -4.64 -10.05 1.02
C LYS A 130 -3.17 -9.87 1.36
N ASN A 131 -2.26 -10.18 0.43
CA ASN A 131 -0.82 -10.09 0.66
C ASN A 131 -0.38 -8.67 1.04
N LEU A 132 -0.87 -7.66 0.31
CA LEU A 132 -0.51 -6.26 0.55
C LEU A 132 -1.06 -5.76 1.88
N LEU A 133 -2.29 -6.13 2.24
CA LEU A 133 -2.91 -5.74 3.51
C LEU A 133 -2.20 -6.38 4.70
N GLU A 134 -1.89 -7.68 4.62
CA GLU A 134 -1.14 -8.40 5.65
C GLU A 134 0.26 -7.80 5.85
N THR A 135 0.96 -7.52 4.74
CA THR A 135 2.29 -6.89 4.77
C THR A 135 2.23 -5.49 5.38
N HIS A 136 1.23 -4.69 5.01
CA HIS A 136 1.03 -3.36 5.59
C HIS A 136 0.79 -3.45 7.10
N ALA A 137 -0.08 -4.36 7.55
CA ALA A 137 -0.38 -4.53 8.96
C ALA A 137 0.87 -4.98 9.76
N GLN A 138 1.69 -5.86 9.19
CA GLN A 138 2.95 -6.27 9.80
C GLN A 138 3.95 -5.11 9.92
N ARG A 139 4.09 -4.29 8.88
CA ARG A 139 4.97 -3.10 8.90
C ARG A 139 4.52 -2.07 9.92
N MET A 140 3.21 -1.83 10.05
CA MET A 140 2.67 -0.95 11.09
C MET A 140 3.02 -1.47 12.49
N LYS A 141 2.75 -2.74 12.77
CA LYS A 141 3.09 -3.36 14.07
C LYS A 141 4.58 -3.26 14.40
N ALA A 142 5.45 -3.51 13.42
CA ALA A 142 6.89 -3.40 13.61
C ALA A 142 7.31 -1.96 13.96
N ARG A 143 6.79 -0.98 13.22
CA ARG A 143 7.05 0.44 13.46
C ARG A 143 6.53 0.89 14.83
N ASP A 144 5.35 0.43 15.24
CA ASP A 144 4.78 0.80 16.53
C ASP A 144 5.61 0.19 17.68
N ALA A 145 6.13 -1.03 17.51
CA ALA A 145 7.06 -1.64 18.46
C ALA A 145 8.39 -0.86 18.56
N GLU A 146 8.97 -0.44 17.43
CA GLU A 146 10.17 0.41 17.40
C GLU A 146 9.92 1.77 18.10
N MET A 147 8.74 2.36 17.89
CA MET A 147 8.36 3.62 18.52
C MET A 147 8.22 3.47 20.04
N ILE A 148 7.59 2.38 20.51
CA ILE A 148 7.52 2.05 21.94
C ILE A 148 8.94 1.88 22.53
N GLN A 149 9.84 1.20 21.81
CA GLN A 149 11.23 1.06 22.26
C GLN A 149 11.95 2.41 22.36
N ALA A 150 11.75 3.30 21.38
CA ALA A 150 12.32 4.64 21.41
C ALA A 150 11.79 5.48 22.60
N ILE A 151 10.50 5.37 22.91
CA ILE A 151 9.88 6.01 24.08
C ILE A 151 10.50 5.49 25.37
N ASN A 152 10.61 4.16 25.54
CA ASN A 152 11.25 3.56 26.72
C ASN A 152 12.70 4.05 26.93
N ASN A 153 13.46 4.20 25.84
CA ASN A 153 14.80 4.75 25.89
C ASN A 153 14.78 6.23 26.31
N ALA A 154 13.88 7.04 25.76
CA ALA A 154 13.71 8.44 26.10
C ALA A 154 13.30 8.62 27.57
N GLU A 155 12.41 7.78 28.09
CA GLU A 155 12.07 7.78 29.52
C GLU A 155 13.28 7.47 30.40
N SER A 156 14.10 6.49 29.99
CA SER A 156 15.32 6.16 30.73
C SER A 156 16.30 7.33 30.78
N VAL A 157 16.45 8.06 29.67
CA VAL A 157 17.25 9.28 29.61
C VAL A 157 16.64 10.36 30.51
N GLY A 158 15.32 10.55 30.46
CA GLY A 158 14.59 11.47 31.33
C GLY A 158 14.82 11.16 32.82
N ARG A 159 14.72 9.89 33.23
CA ARG A 159 15.02 9.47 34.61
C ARG A 159 16.46 9.81 35.02
N ASN A 160 17.43 9.60 34.12
CA ASN A 160 18.83 9.97 34.38
C ASN A 160 19.01 11.49 34.54
N ILE A 161 18.38 12.30 33.68
CA ILE A 161 18.39 13.76 33.81
C ILE A 161 17.80 14.19 35.16
N GLN A 162 16.70 13.58 35.57
CA GLN A 162 16.06 13.87 36.85
C GLN A 162 16.96 13.55 38.05
N LEU A 163 17.71 12.44 38.00
CA LEU A 163 18.70 12.07 39.02
C LEU A 163 19.88 13.04 39.04
N ILE A 164 20.41 13.45 37.87
CA ILE A 164 21.48 14.44 37.77
C ILE A 164 21.03 15.78 38.38
N ALA A 165 19.83 16.23 38.03
CA ALA A 165 19.24 17.44 38.57
C ALA A 165 19.06 17.35 40.10
N PHE A 166 18.59 16.22 40.61
CA PHE A 166 18.47 15.99 42.05
C PHE A 166 19.83 16.08 42.76
N ASN A 167 20.85 15.40 42.23
CA ASN A 167 22.21 15.45 42.79
C ASN A 167 22.78 16.87 42.77
N ALA A 168 22.54 17.62 41.69
CA ALA A 168 22.93 19.02 41.59
C ALA A 168 22.20 19.92 42.62
N SER A 169 20.90 19.70 42.85
CA SER A 169 20.15 20.40 43.90
C SER A 169 20.71 20.13 45.30
N VAL A 170 21.07 18.88 45.60
CA VAL A 170 21.67 18.49 46.89
C VAL A 170 23.04 19.15 47.08
N GLU A 171 23.90 19.12 46.06
CA GLU A 171 25.22 19.75 46.14
C GLU A 171 25.13 21.28 46.25
N ALA A 172 24.17 21.90 45.54
CA ALA A 172 23.89 23.32 45.67
C ALA A 172 23.45 23.71 47.09
N ALA A 173 22.64 22.88 47.75
CA ALA A 173 22.27 23.08 49.15
C ALA A 173 23.47 22.91 50.10
N ARG A 174 24.39 21.97 49.81
CA ARG A 174 25.61 21.73 50.59
C ARG A 174 26.55 22.94 50.59
N ILE A 175 26.68 23.62 49.45
CA ILE A 175 27.54 24.80 49.26
C ILE A 175 26.91 26.08 49.88
N GLY A 176 25.63 26.02 50.28
CA GLY A 176 24.94 27.11 50.98
C GLY A 176 24.69 28.32 50.08
N GLU A 177 25.00 29.53 50.58
CA GLU A 177 24.69 30.80 49.90
C GLU A 177 25.30 30.91 48.49
N MET A 178 26.48 30.32 48.25
CA MET A 178 27.16 30.31 46.95
C MET A 178 26.49 29.36 45.94
N GLY A 179 25.68 28.39 46.40
CA GLY A 179 25.00 27.41 45.55
C GLY A 179 23.61 27.83 45.07
N ARG A 180 23.07 28.97 45.52
CA ARG A 180 21.66 29.35 45.24
C ARG A 180 21.30 29.41 43.76
N GLY A 181 22.18 29.93 42.89
CA GLY A 181 21.93 29.96 41.44
C GLY A 181 21.85 28.56 40.82
N PHE A 182 22.72 27.65 41.25
CA PHE A 182 22.71 26.25 40.82
C PHE A 182 21.46 25.51 41.32
N ALA A 183 20.98 25.81 42.53
CA ALA A 183 19.75 25.21 43.07
C ALA A 183 18.51 25.56 42.21
N VAL A 184 18.42 26.79 41.72
CA VAL A 184 17.31 27.22 40.83
C VAL A 184 17.36 26.47 39.51
N ILE A 185 18.53 26.41 38.86
CA ILE A 185 18.71 25.70 37.58
C ILE A 185 18.38 24.21 37.74
N ALA A 186 18.89 23.57 38.79
CA ALA A 186 18.64 22.16 39.05
C ALA A 186 17.14 21.87 39.29
N THR A 187 16.43 22.79 39.94
CA THR A 187 14.97 22.68 40.12
C THR A 187 14.23 22.79 38.80
N GLU A 188 14.62 23.73 37.93
CA GLU A 188 14.00 23.91 36.60
C GLU A 188 14.22 22.68 35.71
N ILE A 189 15.44 22.14 35.68
CA ILE A 189 15.77 20.90 34.95
C ILE A 189 14.91 19.73 35.47
N ARG A 190 14.75 19.60 36.80
CA ARG A 190 13.93 18.55 37.39
C ARG A 190 12.46 18.67 36.98
N GLN A 191 11.91 19.90 36.97
CA GLN A 191 10.54 20.15 36.52
C GLN A 191 10.36 19.85 35.03
N LEU A 192 11.29 20.29 34.19
CA LEU A 192 11.26 20.03 32.75
C LEU A 192 11.36 18.54 32.43
N SER A 193 12.23 17.82 33.14
CA SER A 193 12.36 16.38 33.03
C SER A 193 11.08 15.66 33.44
N GLY A 194 10.41 16.11 34.50
CA GLY A 194 9.12 15.57 34.93
C GLY A 194 8.03 15.78 33.88
N LYS A 195 7.91 17.00 33.33
CA LYS A 195 6.99 17.29 32.22
C LYS A 195 7.27 16.42 30.99
N THR A 196 8.54 16.19 30.68
CA THR A 196 8.94 15.34 29.55
C THR A 196 8.51 13.90 29.76
N GLN A 197 8.65 13.35 30.98
CA GLN A 197 8.18 12.00 31.29
C GLN A 197 6.66 11.87 31.11
N THR A 198 5.88 12.82 31.62
CA THR A 198 4.43 12.83 31.42
C THR A 198 4.03 12.83 29.94
N LEU A 199 4.71 13.63 29.12
CA LEU A 199 4.47 13.64 27.67
C LEU A 199 4.82 12.31 26.99
N LEU A 200 5.89 11.64 27.44
CA LEU A 200 6.27 10.32 26.94
C LEU A 200 5.24 9.26 27.33
N ASP A 201 4.72 9.31 28.56
CA ASP A 201 3.64 8.43 29.03
C ASP A 201 2.37 8.62 28.17
N ASP A 202 1.96 9.86 27.93
CA ASP A 202 0.80 10.20 27.09
C ASP A 202 0.95 9.65 25.66
N ILE A 203 2.15 9.76 25.06
CA ILE A 203 2.43 9.20 23.73
C ILE A 203 2.38 7.67 23.75
N SER A 204 2.92 7.04 24.80
CA SER A 204 2.91 5.58 24.98
C SER A 204 1.47 5.05 25.04
N ASP A 205 0.59 5.74 25.76
CA ASP A 205 -0.82 5.38 25.89
C ASP A 205 -1.59 5.56 24.58
N LEU A 206 -1.31 6.62 23.82
CA LEU A 206 -1.88 6.82 22.48
C LEU A 206 -1.49 5.70 21.50
N LEU A 207 -0.26 5.20 21.56
CA LEU A 207 0.19 4.09 20.70
C LEU A 207 -0.41 2.75 21.09
N ARG A 208 -0.70 2.52 22.38
CA ARG A 208 -1.30 1.27 22.86
C ARG A 208 -2.81 1.20 22.64
N SER A 209 -3.45 2.36 22.46
CA SER A 209 -4.89 2.49 22.24
C SER A 209 -5.30 2.55 20.77
N ALA A 210 -4.32 2.63 19.85
CA ALA A 210 -4.49 2.56 18.41
C ALA A 210 -4.49 1.11 17.90
#